data_AF-A0AAW2YMC8-F1
#
_entry.id   AF-A0AAW2YMC8-F1
#
_cell.length_a   1.000
_cell.length_b   1.000
_cell.length_c   1.000
_cell.angle_alpha   90.00
_cell.angle_beta   90.00
_cell.angle_gamma   90.00
#
_symmetry.space_group_name_H-M   'P 1'
#
loop_
_entity.id
_entity.type
_entity.pdbx_description
1 polymer ?
#
loop_
_entity_poly.entity_id
_entity_poly.type
_entity_poly.pdbx_seq_one_letter_code
_entity_poly.pdbx_strand_id
1 'polypeptide(L)'
;HYKEAYEYISTNNQSYKGIQAVPKLCEFPKWITPNRITIDPMHNLWEGITKQVVESFFRNPKFKSETFYIKKNVWLGEINRKWMNLKLPLHFHRYTRSLEHFTSFKAVELRIFMVYFFPSVILPMIPEEARNMVSFLIEAVQVLIGESITAQQLREAKEKLTKFQVWYMLLAGEDRCTNNIHLLEHLADCVEKFGPLWTSSCFPWEDFNGTLVKCITG
;
A
#
# COMPACT_ATOMS: atom_id res chain seq x y z
N HIS A 1 17.30 -1.96 -14.57
CA HIS A 1 15.95 -1.51 -15.00
C HIS A 1 15.90 -0.05 -15.48
N TYR A 2 15.98 0.97 -14.62
CA TYR A 2 15.85 2.38 -15.09
C TYR A 2 17.02 2.85 -15.97
N LYS A 3 18.26 2.47 -15.61
CA LYS A 3 19.47 2.85 -16.36
C LYS A 3 19.47 2.25 -17.78
N GLU A 4 19.08 0.99 -17.91
CA GLU A 4 18.95 0.29 -19.20
C GLU A 4 17.87 0.93 -20.08
N ALA A 5 16.72 1.28 -19.49
CA ALA A 5 15.65 1.95 -20.22
C ALA A 5 16.07 3.35 -20.69
N TYR A 6 16.78 4.11 -19.85
CA TYR A 6 17.33 5.40 -20.20
C TYR A 6 18.33 5.30 -21.35
N GLU A 7 19.32 4.42 -21.24
CA GLU A 7 20.34 4.21 -22.28
C GLU A 7 19.71 3.79 -23.61
N TYR A 8 18.71 2.90 -23.59
CA TYR A 8 18.00 2.48 -24.80
C TYR A 8 17.23 3.63 -25.44
N ILE A 9 16.44 4.40 -24.68
CA ILE A 9 15.61 5.48 -25.24
C ILE A 9 16.49 6.61 -25.76
N SER A 10 17.54 6.99 -25.03
CA SER A 10 18.49 8.01 -25.46
C SER A 10 19.24 7.64 -26.75
N THR A 11 19.50 6.35 -26.97
CA THR A 11 20.25 5.87 -28.13
C THR A 11 19.34 5.61 -29.34
N ASN A 12 18.17 5.01 -29.10
CA ASN A 12 17.32 4.48 -30.17
C ASN A 12 16.11 5.38 -30.48
N ASN A 13 15.83 6.40 -29.66
CA ASN A 13 14.68 7.30 -29.77
C ASN A 13 13.34 6.54 -29.93
N GLN A 14 13.26 5.36 -29.31
CA GLN A 14 12.11 4.46 -29.32
C GLN A 14 11.68 4.14 -27.90
N SER A 15 10.38 3.93 -27.70
CA SER A 15 9.85 3.56 -26.39
C SER A 15 10.43 2.23 -25.92
N TYR A 16 10.81 2.15 -24.64
CA TYR A 16 11.32 0.92 -24.03
C TYR A 16 10.50 0.56 -22.79
N LYS A 17 9.91 -0.64 -22.79
CA LYS A 17 9.09 -1.16 -21.68
C LYS A 17 8.04 -0.16 -21.15
N GLY A 18 7.34 0.53 -22.07
CA GLY A 18 6.29 1.50 -21.74
C GLY A 18 6.77 2.92 -21.42
N ILE A 19 8.09 3.17 -21.36
CA ILE A 19 8.63 4.52 -21.21
C ILE A 19 8.79 5.13 -22.61
N GLN A 20 8.05 6.20 -22.89
CA GLN A 20 7.95 6.80 -24.22
C GLN A 20 9.06 7.80 -24.53
N ALA A 21 9.58 8.47 -23.50
CA ALA A 21 10.62 9.47 -23.64
C ALA A 21 11.42 9.58 -22.35
N VAL A 22 12.64 10.11 -22.46
CA VAL A 22 13.42 10.52 -21.29
C VAL A 22 12.74 11.73 -20.66
N PRO A 23 12.41 11.70 -19.35
CA PRO A 23 11.86 12.87 -18.68
C PRO A 23 12.83 14.05 -18.77
N LYS A 24 12.34 15.26 -19.06
CA LYS A 24 13.17 16.49 -19.08
C LYS A 24 13.96 16.71 -17.79
N LEU A 25 13.43 16.24 -16.66
CA LEU A 25 14.14 16.31 -15.38
C LEU A 25 15.48 15.56 -15.40
N CYS A 26 15.64 14.53 -16.22
CA CYS A 26 16.90 13.81 -16.39
C CYS A 26 17.96 14.61 -17.17
N GLU A 27 17.61 15.73 -17.79
CA GLU A 27 18.57 16.65 -18.41
C GLU A 27 19.37 17.44 -17.35
N PHE A 28 18.84 17.55 -16.12
CA PHE A 28 19.57 18.20 -15.03
C PHE A 28 20.75 17.33 -14.57
N PRO A 29 21.97 17.89 -14.48
CA PRO A 29 23.14 17.16 -14.01
C PRO A 29 22.87 16.50 -12.64
N LYS A 30 23.16 15.21 -12.52
CA LYS A 30 22.96 14.39 -11.30
C LYS A 30 21.50 14.12 -10.91
N TRP A 31 20.52 14.42 -11.77
CA TRP A 31 19.14 14.01 -11.55
C TRP A 31 18.95 12.55 -11.96
N ILE A 32 18.63 11.71 -10.97
CA ILE A 32 18.28 10.30 -11.18
C ILE A 32 16.91 10.10 -10.54
N THR A 33 15.86 10.03 -11.36
CA THR A 33 14.46 10.06 -10.91
C THR A 33 14.16 9.09 -9.77
N PRO A 34 14.56 7.80 -9.81
CA PRO A 34 14.31 6.87 -8.70
C PRO A 34 15.01 7.22 -7.38
N ASN A 35 16.02 8.11 -7.41
CA ASN A 35 16.75 8.56 -6.23
C ASN A 35 16.28 9.93 -5.72
N ARG A 36 15.38 10.60 -6.44
CA ARG A 36 14.96 11.98 -6.16
C ARG A 36 13.46 12.13 -5.98
N ILE A 37 12.69 11.10 -6.30
CA ILE A 37 11.25 11.04 -6.08
C ILE A 37 10.97 9.91 -5.09
N THR A 38 10.08 10.20 -4.15
CA THR A 38 9.58 9.23 -3.17
C THR A 38 8.25 8.65 -3.63
N ILE A 39 7.91 7.47 -3.12
CA ILE A 39 6.59 6.87 -3.30
C ILE A 39 5.66 7.49 -2.26
N ASP A 40 4.49 7.96 -2.70
CA ASP A 40 3.46 8.37 -1.75
C ASP A 40 2.75 7.14 -1.16
N PRO A 41 2.92 6.86 0.15
CA PRO A 41 2.27 5.72 0.79
C PRO A 41 0.74 5.87 0.86
N MET A 42 0.18 7.08 0.73
CA MET A 42 -1.27 7.23 0.77
C MET A 42 -1.92 6.50 -0.40
N HIS A 43 -1.51 6.83 -1.62
CA HIS A 43 -2.02 6.18 -2.82
C HIS A 43 -1.46 4.78 -3.04
N ASN A 44 -0.14 4.59 -2.84
CA ASN A 44 0.48 3.30 -3.13
C ASN A 44 0.08 2.22 -2.10
N LEU A 45 0.29 2.50 -0.80
CA LEU A 45 0.14 1.51 0.26
C LEU A 45 -1.31 1.40 0.74
N TRP A 46 -1.97 2.52 1.05
CA TRP A 46 -3.34 2.48 1.60
C TRP A 46 -4.38 2.29 0.51
N GLU A 47 -4.42 3.12 -0.52
CA GLU A 47 -5.46 3.01 -1.55
C GLU A 47 -5.18 1.92 -2.58
N GLY A 48 -3.92 1.62 -2.84
CA GLY A 48 -3.48 0.59 -3.76
C GLY A 48 -3.42 -0.80 -3.10
N ILE A 49 -2.33 -1.06 -2.38
CA ILE A 49 -2.00 -2.40 -1.86
C ILE A 49 -3.02 -2.86 -0.83
N THR A 50 -3.34 -2.03 0.16
CA THR A 50 -4.28 -2.41 1.22
C THR A 50 -5.65 -2.72 0.66
N LYS A 51 -6.16 -1.88 -0.24
CA LYS A 51 -7.43 -2.13 -0.92
C LYS A 51 -7.39 -3.43 -1.72
N GLN A 52 -6.34 -3.63 -2.52
CA GLN A 52 -6.15 -4.83 -3.33
C GLN A 52 -6.09 -6.12 -2.49
N VAL A 53 -5.33 -6.10 -1.38
CA VAL A 53 -5.20 -7.24 -0.46
C VAL A 53 -6.53 -7.48 0.25
N VAL A 54 -7.19 -6.46 0.80
CA VAL A 54 -8.43 -6.67 1.56
C VAL A 54 -9.60 -7.07 0.65
N GLU A 55 -9.72 -6.50 -0.54
CA GLU A 55 -10.73 -6.92 -1.52
C GLU A 55 -10.57 -8.38 -1.92
N SER A 56 -9.34 -8.91 -1.90
CA SER A 56 -9.10 -10.34 -2.12
C SER A 56 -9.83 -11.22 -1.13
N PHE A 57 -9.97 -10.74 0.11
CA PHE A 57 -10.63 -11.49 1.16
C PHE A 57 -12.14 -11.46 1.11
N PHE A 58 -12.75 -10.34 0.71
CA PHE A 58 -14.20 -10.13 0.85
C PHE A 58 -15.01 -10.35 -0.43
N ARG A 59 -14.40 -10.25 -1.61
CA ARG A 59 -15.16 -10.15 -2.87
C ARG A 59 -14.79 -11.18 -3.95
N ASN A 60 -13.95 -12.17 -3.65
CA ASN A 60 -13.32 -13.04 -4.66
C ASN A 60 -14.29 -13.72 -5.65
N PRO A 61 -13.94 -13.75 -6.95
CA PRO A 61 -14.18 -14.96 -7.73
C PRO A 61 -13.02 -15.38 -8.68
N LYS A 62 -11.81 -14.81 -8.59
CA LYS A 62 -10.71 -15.12 -9.54
C LYS A 62 -9.29 -15.17 -8.96
N PHE A 63 -9.09 -15.29 -7.65
CA PHE A 63 -7.75 -15.68 -7.16
C PHE A 63 -7.57 -17.17 -7.48
N LYS A 64 -6.37 -17.55 -7.95
CA LYS A 64 -6.07 -18.96 -8.25
C LYS A 64 -6.27 -19.85 -7.01
N SER A 65 -6.10 -19.28 -5.82
CA SER A 65 -6.30 -19.97 -4.55
C SER A 65 -7.56 -19.54 -3.81
N GLU A 66 -8.26 -20.52 -3.23
CA GLU A 66 -9.36 -20.29 -2.27
C GLU A 66 -8.86 -19.69 -0.94
N THR A 67 -7.54 -19.65 -0.68
CA THR A 67 -6.93 -19.17 0.57
C THR A 67 -7.39 -17.75 0.96
N PHE A 68 -7.79 -16.92 0.00
CA PHE A 68 -8.24 -15.58 0.27
C PHE A 68 -9.72 -15.48 0.63
N TYR A 69 -10.60 -16.39 0.21
CA TYR A 69 -12.03 -16.10 0.24
C TYR A 69 -12.68 -16.26 1.63
N ILE A 70 -13.19 -15.15 2.18
CA ILE A 70 -14.09 -15.13 3.34
C ILE A 70 -15.54 -15.01 2.85
N LYS A 71 -16.40 -15.93 3.31
CA LYS A 71 -17.80 -15.99 2.88
C LYS A 71 -18.55 -14.68 3.16
N LYS A 72 -19.43 -14.29 2.22
CA LYS A 72 -20.19 -13.03 2.27
C LYS A 72 -20.96 -12.81 3.57
N ASN A 73 -21.62 -13.84 4.08
CA ASN A 73 -22.36 -13.78 5.33
C ASN A 73 -21.46 -13.57 6.56
N VAL A 74 -20.23 -14.09 6.53
CA VAL A 74 -19.26 -13.92 7.63
C VAL A 74 -18.73 -12.50 7.63
N TRP A 75 -18.32 -11.96 6.47
CA TRP A 75 -17.72 -10.63 6.44
C TRP A 75 -18.74 -9.50 6.58
N LEU A 76 -19.94 -9.60 5.99
CA LEU A 76 -21.02 -8.62 6.21
C LEU A 76 -21.74 -8.80 7.56
N GLY A 77 -21.56 -9.95 8.21
CA GLY A 77 -22.13 -10.24 9.53
C GLY A 77 -21.16 -9.93 10.66
N GLU A 78 -20.39 -10.94 11.09
CA GLU A 78 -19.53 -10.85 12.26
C GLU A 78 -18.43 -9.79 12.12
N ILE A 79 -17.72 -9.78 10.98
CA ILE A 79 -16.58 -8.89 10.77
C ILE A 79 -17.06 -7.44 10.68
N ASN A 80 -18.10 -7.17 9.90
CA ASN A 80 -18.70 -5.84 9.81
C ASN A 80 -19.17 -5.33 11.18
N ARG A 81 -19.81 -6.19 11.99
CA ARG A 81 -20.19 -5.83 13.37
C ARG A 81 -18.97 -5.46 14.21
N LYS A 82 -17.88 -6.24 14.16
CA LYS A 82 -16.64 -5.92 14.90
C LYS A 82 -16.03 -4.60 14.41
N TRP A 83 -16.02 -4.37 13.10
CA TRP A 83 -15.50 -3.14 12.49
C TRP A 83 -16.29 -1.91 12.92
N MET A 84 -17.62 -1.98 12.87
CA MET A 84 -18.51 -0.88 13.27
C MET A 84 -18.44 -0.55 14.77
N ASN A 85 -17.95 -1.48 15.60
CA ASN A 85 -17.76 -1.29 17.04
C ASN A 85 -16.28 -1.08 17.42
N LEU A 86 -15.39 -0.86 16.45
CA LEU A 86 -13.98 -0.63 16.70
C LEU A 86 -13.80 0.67 17.48
N LYS A 87 -13.24 0.55 18.69
CA LYS A 87 -12.88 1.72 19.50
C LYS A 87 -11.51 2.21 19.06
N LEU A 88 -11.48 3.37 18.41
CA LEU A 88 -10.25 4.02 17.99
C LEU A 88 -9.73 4.98 19.06
N PRO A 89 -8.40 5.20 19.14
CA PRO A 89 -7.83 6.29 19.90
C PRO A 89 -8.44 7.66 19.57
N LEU A 90 -8.46 8.57 20.54
CA LEU A 90 -9.10 9.89 20.45
C LEU A 90 -8.63 10.75 19.25
N HIS A 91 -7.43 10.52 18.72
CA HIS A 91 -6.90 11.26 17.58
C HIS A 91 -7.53 10.86 16.23
N PHE A 92 -8.32 9.80 16.17
CA PHE A 92 -9.10 9.46 14.98
C PHE A 92 -10.50 10.08 15.09
N HIS A 93 -10.71 11.18 14.38
CA HIS A 93 -12.00 11.90 14.37
C HIS A 93 -13.12 11.21 13.57
N ARG A 94 -12.87 10.03 12.98
CA ARG A 94 -13.80 9.38 12.04
C ARG A 94 -14.42 8.10 12.59
N TYR A 95 -15.74 8.04 12.52
CA TYR A 95 -16.51 6.80 12.69
C TYR A 95 -16.25 5.85 11.51
N THR A 96 -16.08 4.57 11.82
CA THR A 96 -16.03 3.49 10.83
C THR A 96 -17.37 3.36 10.11
N ARG A 97 -17.35 3.16 8.79
CA ARG A 97 -18.55 2.89 7.96
C ARG A 97 -18.66 1.41 7.63
N SER A 98 -19.87 0.96 7.29
CA SER A 98 -20.13 -0.45 6.92
C SER A 98 -19.13 -0.94 5.85
N LEU A 99 -18.65 -2.17 6.00
CA LEU A 99 -17.81 -2.85 5.01
C LEU A 99 -18.50 -3.04 3.66
N GLU A 100 -19.82 -2.89 3.59
CA GLU A 100 -20.54 -2.84 2.32
C GLU A 100 -19.99 -1.74 1.39
N HIS A 101 -19.55 -0.63 1.98
CA HIS A 101 -18.96 0.51 1.28
C HIS A 101 -17.43 0.44 1.16
N PHE A 102 -16.81 -0.72 1.39
CA PHE A 102 -15.35 -0.88 1.40
C PHE A 102 -14.65 -0.27 0.18
N THR A 103 -15.25 -0.38 -1.01
CA THR A 103 -14.68 0.16 -2.26
C THR A 103 -14.55 1.69 -2.27
N SER A 104 -15.29 2.40 -1.43
CA SER A 104 -15.25 3.86 -1.29
C SER A 104 -14.67 4.30 0.06
N PHE A 105 -13.96 3.41 0.75
CA PHE A 105 -13.16 3.77 1.92
C PHE A 105 -12.05 4.72 1.52
N LYS A 106 -11.84 5.77 2.31
CA LYS A 106 -10.71 6.69 2.12
C LYS A 106 -9.42 6.06 2.64
N ALA A 107 -8.27 6.56 2.20
CA ALA A 107 -6.95 6.11 2.67
C ALA A 107 -6.82 5.97 4.19
N VAL A 108 -7.41 6.88 4.99
CA VAL A 108 -7.36 6.80 6.45
C VAL A 108 -8.15 5.60 7.01
N GLU A 109 -9.31 5.28 6.42
CA GLU A 109 -10.11 4.11 6.82
C GLU A 109 -9.36 2.83 6.46
N LEU A 110 -8.70 2.80 5.29
CA LEU A 110 -7.87 1.67 4.84
C LEU A 110 -6.65 1.47 5.74
N ARG A 111 -5.96 2.56 6.14
CA ARG A 111 -4.87 2.51 7.12
C ARG A 111 -5.33 1.93 8.44
N ILE A 112 -6.45 2.41 8.98
CA ILE A 112 -7.00 1.91 10.24
C ILE A 112 -7.34 0.42 10.12
N PHE A 113 -7.97 0.05 9.01
CA PHE A 113 -8.36 -1.32 8.71
C PHE A 113 -7.14 -2.25 8.70
N MET A 114 -6.09 -1.92 7.94
CA MET A 114 -4.90 -2.75 7.80
C MET A 114 -4.06 -2.83 9.07
N VAL A 115 -3.86 -1.71 9.79
CA VAL A 115 -2.90 -1.65 10.91
C VAL A 115 -3.52 -2.12 12.23
N TYR A 116 -4.80 -1.85 12.47
CA TYR A 116 -5.43 -2.12 13.77
C TYR A 116 -6.46 -3.26 13.71
N PHE A 117 -7.32 -3.25 12.70
CA PHE A 117 -8.44 -4.20 12.62
C PHE A 117 -8.05 -5.55 12.04
N PHE A 118 -7.32 -5.56 10.93
CA PHE A 118 -6.91 -6.77 10.22
C PHE A 118 -6.11 -7.74 11.10
N PRO A 119 -5.09 -7.29 11.87
CA PRO A 119 -4.32 -8.20 12.72
C PRO A 119 -5.17 -8.86 13.80
N SER A 120 -6.07 -8.07 14.40
CA SER A 120 -6.83 -8.46 15.59
C SER A 120 -8.04 -9.35 15.24
N VAL A 121 -8.61 -9.18 14.04
CA VAL A 121 -9.88 -9.82 13.67
C VAL A 121 -9.72 -10.77 12.49
N ILE A 122 -8.97 -10.39 11.45
CA ILE A 122 -8.94 -11.15 10.20
C ILE A 122 -7.84 -12.22 10.20
N LEU A 123 -6.62 -11.89 10.65
CA LEU A 123 -5.51 -12.85 10.69
C LEU A 123 -5.87 -14.18 11.36
N PRO A 124 -6.58 -14.22 12.51
CA PRO A 124 -6.96 -15.48 13.15
C PRO A 124 -7.98 -16.31 12.36
N MET A 125 -8.73 -15.70 11.43
CA MET A 125 -9.84 -16.33 10.70
C MET A 125 -9.42 -16.91 9.34
N ILE A 126 -8.21 -16.60 8.87
CA ILE A 126 -7.71 -17.01 7.54
C ILE A 126 -6.67 -18.14 7.65
N PRO A 127 -6.46 -18.92 6.57
CA PRO A 127 -5.44 -19.97 6.53
C PRO A 127 -4.02 -19.45 6.79
N GLU A 128 -3.14 -20.34 7.25
CA GLU A 128 -1.80 -19.99 7.69
C GLU A 128 -0.96 -19.31 6.59
N GLU A 129 -1.09 -19.75 5.34
CA GLU A 129 -0.31 -19.21 4.22
C GLU A 129 -0.67 -17.74 3.96
N ALA A 130 -1.97 -17.42 3.91
CA ALA A 130 -2.44 -16.04 3.75
C ALA A 130 -2.14 -15.20 5.01
N ARG A 131 -2.23 -15.80 6.20
CA ARG A 131 -1.86 -15.15 7.46
C ARG A 131 -0.41 -14.72 7.43
N ASN A 132 0.52 -15.65 7.15
CA ASN A 132 1.96 -15.38 7.12
C ASN A 132 2.29 -14.30 6.08
N MET A 133 1.71 -14.40 4.88
CA MET A 133 1.87 -13.38 3.85
C MET A 133 1.46 -11.99 4.36
N VAL A 134 0.23 -11.84 4.86
CA VAL A 134 -0.28 -10.52 5.29
C VAL A 134 0.44 -10.02 6.55
N SER A 135 0.87 -10.90 7.46
CA SER A 135 1.70 -10.53 8.61
C SER A 135 3.00 -9.87 8.19
N PHE A 136 3.70 -10.39 7.17
CA PHE A 136 4.91 -9.74 6.66
C PHE A 136 4.66 -8.30 6.21
N LEU A 137 3.55 -8.05 5.49
CA LEU A 137 3.17 -6.70 5.08
C LEU A 137 2.91 -5.80 6.28
N ILE A 138 2.07 -6.25 7.22
CA ILE A 138 1.66 -5.46 8.39
C ILE A 138 2.87 -5.12 9.27
N GLU A 139 3.71 -6.11 9.57
CA GLU A 139 4.91 -5.92 10.39
C GLU A 139 5.90 -4.96 9.75
N ALA A 140 6.15 -5.10 8.44
CA ALA A 140 7.02 -4.16 7.72
C ALA A 140 6.44 -2.75 7.74
N VAL A 141 5.15 -2.59 7.44
CA VAL A 141 4.49 -1.29 7.41
C VAL A 141 4.51 -0.61 8.78
N GLN A 142 4.25 -1.34 9.87
CA GLN A 142 4.32 -0.79 11.22
C GLN A 142 5.71 -0.24 11.56
N VAL A 143 6.77 -0.89 11.11
CA VAL A 143 8.14 -0.37 11.23
C VAL A 143 8.30 0.91 10.39
N LEU A 144 7.91 0.87 9.11
CA LEU A 144 8.14 1.97 8.17
C LEU A 144 7.35 3.24 8.47
N ILE A 145 6.25 3.14 9.23
CA ILE A 145 5.49 4.30 9.72
C ILE A 145 5.91 4.76 11.13
N GLY A 146 6.92 4.11 11.73
CA GLY A 146 7.41 4.44 13.07
C GLY A 146 8.07 5.82 13.15
N GLU A 147 8.16 6.36 14.36
CA GLU A 147 8.81 7.66 14.62
C GLU A 147 10.34 7.56 14.56
N SER A 148 10.89 6.44 15.02
CA SER A 148 12.32 6.14 14.99
C SER A 148 12.55 4.74 14.44
N ILE A 149 13.37 4.64 13.39
CA ILE A 149 13.61 3.41 12.66
C ILE A 149 15.12 3.18 12.64
N THR A 150 15.58 2.12 13.29
CA THR A 150 16.99 1.72 13.23
C THR A 150 17.32 1.07 11.88
N ALA A 151 18.59 1.09 11.49
CA ALA A 151 19.05 0.43 10.27
C ALA A 151 18.74 -1.07 10.26
N GLN A 152 18.74 -1.73 11.43
CA GLN A 152 18.36 -3.14 11.55
C GLN A 152 16.87 -3.36 11.29
N GLN A 153 16.00 -2.58 11.93
CA GLN A 153 14.56 -2.64 11.70
C GLN A 153 14.20 -2.35 10.23
N LEU A 154 14.89 -1.39 9.61
CA LEU A 154 14.68 -1.06 8.20
C LEU A 154 15.05 -2.23 7.27
N ARG A 155 16.17 -2.92 7.54
CA ARG A 155 16.56 -4.13 6.80
C ARG A 155 15.52 -5.24 6.96
N GLU A 156 15.08 -5.50 8.19
CA GLU A 156 14.06 -6.52 8.47
C GLU A 156 12.73 -6.19 7.78
N ALA A 157 12.32 -4.91 7.79
CA ALA A 157 11.12 -4.47 7.08
C ALA A 157 11.27 -4.73 5.58
N LYS A 158 12.41 -4.40 4.98
CA LYS A 158 12.69 -4.67 3.57
C LYS A 158 12.58 -6.16 3.24
N GLU A 159 13.20 -7.03 4.03
CA GLU A 159 13.10 -8.48 3.86
C GLU A 159 11.65 -8.98 3.96
N LYS A 160 10.86 -8.46 4.89
CA LYS A 160 9.45 -8.80 5.04
C LYS A 160 8.63 -8.35 3.83
N LEU A 161 8.90 -7.16 3.27
CA LEU A 161 8.23 -6.70 2.04
C LEU A 161 8.55 -7.61 0.84
N THR A 162 9.82 -8.02 0.69
CA THR A 162 10.21 -8.99 -0.35
C THR A 162 9.49 -10.33 -0.15
N LYS A 163 9.44 -10.84 1.09
CA LYS A 163 8.70 -12.07 1.40
C LYS A 163 7.22 -11.92 1.06
N PHE A 164 6.58 -10.82 1.46
CA PHE A 164 5.19 -10.53 1.11
C PHE A 164 4.98 -10.58 -0.41
N GLN A 165 5.81 -9.92 -1.21
CA GLN A 165 5.66 -9.91 -2.67
C GLN A 165 5.75 -11.30 -3.30
N VAL A 166 6.72 -12.12 -2.86
CA VAL A 166 6.90 -13.49 -3.36
C VAL A 166 5.68 -14.35 -3.02
N TRP A 167 5.24 -14.31 -1.76
CA TRP A 167 4.05 -15.04 -1.32
C TRP A 167 2.77 -14.53 -2.00
N TYR A 168 2.65 -13.21 -2.19
CA TYR A 168 1.54 -12.61 -2.89
C TYR A 168 1.49 -13.10 -4.34
N MET A 169 2.60 -13.08 -5.06
CA MET A 169 2.65 -13.59 -6.43
C MET A 169 2.25 -15.06 -6.51
N LEU A 170 2.75 -15.90 -5.58
CA LEU A 170 2.45 -17.33 -5.55
C LEU A 170 0.97 -17.62 -5.27
N LEU A 171 0.40 -16.96 -4.27
CA LEU A 171 -0.97 -17.20 -3.82
C LEU A 171 -1.99 -16.49 -4.72
N ALA A 172 -1.67 -15.27 -5.16
CA ALA A 172 -2.60 -14.43 -5.89
C ALA A 172 -2.59 -14.65 -7.40
N GLY A 173 -1.43 -14.99 -7.96
CA GLY A 173 -1.16 -14.99 -9.40
C GLY A 173 -0.38 -13.76 -9.85
N GLU A 174 0.47 -13.96 -10.85
CA GLU A 174 1.31 -12.91 -11.45
C GLU A 174 0.47 -11.79 -12.11
N ASP A 175 -0.70 -12.14 -12.65
CA ASP A 175 -1.67 -11.19 -13.24
C ASP A 175 -2.17 -10.14 -12.23
N ARG A 176 -2.00 -10.40 -10.94
CA ARG A 176 -2.38 -9.51 -9.85
C ARG A 176 -1.21 -8.70 -9.31
N CYS A 177 0.00 -8.91 -9.79
CA CYS A 177 1.18 -8.14 -9.38
C CYS A 177 1.18 -6.77 -10.08
N THR A 178 0.39 -5.85 -9.55
CA THR A 178 0.27 -4.49 -10.07
C THR A 178 1.54 -3.68 -9.84
N ASN A 179 1.66 -2.52 -10.50
CA ASN A 179 2.74 -1.57 -10.22
C ASN A 179 2.81 -1.19 -8.74
N ASN A 180 1.67 -1.15 -8.04
CA ASN A 180 1.67 -0.87 -6.61
C ASN A 180 2.37 -1.97 -5.81
N ILE A 181 2.14 -3.24 -6.16
CA ILE A 181 2.83 -4.37 -5.56
C ILE A 181 4.33 -4.29 -5.85
N HIS A 182 4.75 -3.97 -7.08
CA HIS A 182 6.18 -3.81 -7.40
C HIS A 182 6.84 -2.68 -6.60
N LEU A 183 6.22 -1.50 -6.56
CA LEU A 183 6.74 -0.33 -5.85
C LEU A 183 6.86 -0.56 -4.33
N LEU A 184 6.12 -1.52 -3.78
CA LEU A 184 6.19 -1.85 -2.36
C LEU A 184 7.62 -2.18 -1.90
N GLU A 185 8.41 -2.89 -2.70
CA GLU A 185 9.81 -3.26 -2.36
C GLU A 185 10.68 -2.03 -2.07
N HIS A 186 10.37 -0.91 -2.73
CA HIS A 186 11.11 0.33 -2.65
C HIS A 186 10.66 1.25 -1.53
N LEU A 187 9.62 0.89 -0.75
CA LEU A 187 9.20 1.70 0.40
C LEU A 187 10.30 1.80 1.45
N ALA A 188 11.05 0.72 1.69
CA ALA A 188 12.20 0.75 2.60
C ALA A 188 13.32 1.67 2.07
N ASP A 189 13.57 1.64 0.75
CA ASP A 189 14.54 2.55 0.12
C ASP A 189 14.10 4.01 0.22
N CYS A 190 12.79 4.27 0.16
CA CYS A 190 12.24 5.60 0.39
C CYS A 190 12.44 6.04 1.85
N VAL A 191 12.23 5.14 2.81
CA VAL A 191 12.45 5.45 4.23
C VAL A 191 13.92 5.75 4.54
N GLU A 192 14.83 4.99 3.94
CA GLU A 192 16.27 5.23 4.08
C GLU A 192 16.68 6.64 3.61
N LYS A 193 16.05 7.13 2.55
CA LYS A 193 16.42 8.40 1.88
C LYS A 193 15.66 9.61 2.40
N PHE A 194 14.36 9.45 2.70
CA PHE A 194 13.43 10.56 2.94
C PHE A 194 12.84 10.55 4.37
N GLY A 195 13.24 9.57 5.19
CA GLY A 195 12.68 9.37 6.52
C GLY A 195 11.38 8.56 6.50
N PRO A 196 10.75 8.35 7.66
CA PRO A 196 9.56 7.49 7.79
C PRO A 196 8.45 7.81 6.79
N LEU A 197 7.63 6.83 6.40
CA LEU A 197 6.64 6.99 5.31
C LEU A 197 5.69 8.17 5.49
N TRP A 198 5.39 8.57 6.72
CA TRP A 198 4.52 9.73 6.96
C TRP A 198 5.13 11.06 6.49
N THR A 199 6.44 11.17 6.30
CA THR A 199 7.11 12.38 5.80
C THR A 199 6.83 12.65 4.33
N SER A 200 6.55 11.60 3.55
CA SER A 200 6.26 11.67 2.11
C SER A 200 4.79 11.47 1.76
N SER A 201 3.91 11.40 2.76
CA SER A 201 2.51 11.09 2.54
C SER A 201 1.70 12.28 2.02
N CYS A 202 0.79 12.01 1.08
CA CYS A 202 -0.14 13.01 0.56
C CYS A 202 -1.33 13.35 1.48
N PHE A 203 -1.48 12.68 2.63
CA PHE A 203 -2.58 12.96 3.57
C PHE A 203 -2.78 14.46 3.89
N PRO A 204 -1.73 15.24 4.25
CA PRO A 204 -1.91 16.67 4.56
C PRO A 204 -2.35 17.50 3.34
N TRP A 205 -1.86 17.13 2.16
CA TRP A 205 -2.14 17.85 0.91
C TRP A 205 -3.59 17.64 0.46
N GLU A 206 -4.11 16.41 0.56
CA GLU A 206 -5.51 16.14 0.24
C GLU A 206 -6.48 16.80 1.23
N ASP A 207 -6.14 16.81 2.52
CA ASP A 207 -6.94 17.48 3.54
C ASP A 207 -6.98 19.00 3.30
N PHE A 208 -5.82 19.58 2.95
CA PHE A 208 -5.73 20.98 2.57
C PHE A 208 -6.54 21.30 1.30
N ASN A 209 -6.46 20.46 0.26
CA ASN A 209 -7.28 20.61 -0.95
C ASN A 209 -8.78 20.60 -0.63
N GLY A 210 -9.22 19.71 0.26
CA GLY A 210 -10.61 19.66 0.71
C GLY A 210 -11.06 20.94 1.43
N THR A 211 -10.14 21.57 2.17
CA THR A 211 -10.39 22.87 2.82
C THR A 211 -10.45 24.00 1.80
N LEU A 212 -9.51 24.06 0.86
CA LEU A 212 -9.48 25.06 -0.21
C LEU A 212 -10.74 25.05 -1.06
N VAL A 213 -11.22 23.86 -1.46
CA VAL A 213 -12.45 23.73 -2.26
C VAL A 213 -13.63 24.34 -1.52
N LYS A 214 -13.81 24.05 -0.22
CA LYS A 214 -14.90 24.64 0.58
C LYS A 214 -14.82 26.15 0.65
N CYS A 215 -13.61 26.71 0.78
CA CYS A 215 -13.42 28.16 0.78
C CYS A 215 -13.78 28.82 -0.56
N ILE A 216 -13.66 28.10 -1.68
CA ILE A 216 -13.95 28.60 -3.02
C ILE A 216 -15.42 28.37 -3.41
N THR A 217 -16.01 27.26 -3.00
CA THR A 217 -17.34 26.84 -3.49
C THR A 217 -18.52 27.29 -2.63
N GLY A 218 -18.29 27.81 -1.42
CA GLY A 218 -19.35 28.25 -0.50
C GLY A 218 -20.07 27.11 0.19
#